data_AF-A0A928FDT9-F1
#
_entry.id   AF-A0A928FDT9-F1
#
_cell.length_a   1.000
_cell.length_b   1.000
_cell.length_c   1.000
_cell.angle_alpha   90.00
_cell.angle_beta   90.00
_cell.angle_gamma   90.00
#
_symmetry.space_group_name_H-M   'P 1'
#
loop_
_entity.id
_entity.type
_entity.pdbx_description
1 polymer ?
#
loop_
_entity_poly.entity_id
_entity_poly.type
_entity_poly.pdbx_seq_one_letter_code
_entity_poly.pdbx_strand_id
1 'polypeptide(L)'
;MTEKIKKLAIFGGSFSPPHVGHVNAALAFLRATEAERLLVIPSGTHPCKGKVEDASGAHRAEMCRIAFERDPRFCGKCSVSLIELSEDGISYTCNTVKRLEAEADEIFMLVGADVVKNIENWKDFRDILSRVTLCVATRGEEDISGYCRYLQMEYGARTELVSVSEDASSGGARDAAKIGRPLWDIVPYGVEAYITEHRLYGARKMTYEERFSEEALCELRAEIKSKMSEKRFSHTLGVERKVVELCGLYAPEKTGMLRAAALLHDVTKEIKTPEQIALCEKYGVVYDSDVLAAPKLFHSITAAAIIPHKFPRFAVPELIRAVSVHTGGAEDMNICDKILYLADYIEDTRTFEDCVELRRQFDCGVAKAKNAEELEDVLDRTMLTSFDMTIKDLISEERPVAAVTVRSRNAMLRKCRK
;
A
#
# COMPACT_ATOMS: atom_id res chain seq x y z
N MET A 1 -0.19 -40.42 25.83
CA MET A 1 0.77 -39.31 25.91
C MET A 1 0.90 -38.79 24.50
N THR A 2 0.61 -37.52 24.27
CA THR A 2 0.90 -36.86 22.98
C THR A 2 2.42 -36.87 22.80
N GLU A 3 2.88 -37.24 21.60
CA GLU A 3 4.30 -37.21 21.24
C GLU A 3 4.83 -35.78 21.36
N LYS A 4 6.00 -35.59 21.99
CA LYS A 4 6.62 -34.26 22.12
C LYS A 4 7.04 -33.74 20.75
N ILE A 5 6.97 -32.43 20.58
CA ILE A 5 7.50 -31.74 19.39
C ILE A 5 9.02 -31.78 19.47
N LYS A 6 9.72 -32.30 18.44
CA LYS A 6 11.18 -32.41 18.52
C LYS A 6 11.86 -31.03 18.56
N LYS A 7 11.44 -30.15 17.66
CA LYS A 7 11.96 -28.77 17.54
C LYS A 7 10.82 -27.78 17.52
N LEU A 8 10.69 -27.02 18.60
CA LEU A 8 9.70 -25.96 18.74
C LEU A 8 10.36 -24.60 18.60
N ALA A 9 9.94 -23.82 17.61
CA ALA A 9 10.30 -22.42 17.46
C ALA A 9 9.28 -21.56 18.23
N ILE A 10 9.74 -20.65 19.08
CA ILE A 10 8.89 -19.68 19.79
C ILE A 10 9.25 -18.25 19.36
N PHE A 11 8.22 -17.43 19.11
CA PHE A 11 8.38 -16.04 18.73
C PHE A 11 7.47 -15.15 19.57
N GLY A 12 8.04 -14.56 20.62
CA GLY A 12 7.36 -13.65 21.52
C GLY A 12 7.45 -12.20 21.08
N GLY A 13 6.39 -11.42 21.32
CA GLY A 13 6.42 -9.99 21.04
C GLY A 13 5.14 -9.27 21.43
N SER A 14 5.21 -7.93 21.56
CA SER A 14 4.01 -7.12 21.79
C SER A 14 3.01 -7.27 20.63
N PHE A 15 3.48 -7.36 19.37
CA PHE A 15 2.63 -7.46 18.17
C PHE A 15 1.45 -6.47 18.17
N SER A 16 1.78 -5.17 18.28
CA SER A 16 0.79 -4.12 18.51
C SER A 16 0.85 -3.05 17.42
N PRO A 17 0.53 -3.34 16.14
CA PRO A 17 0.10 -4.63 15.56
C PRO A 17 1.29 -5.49 15.05
N PRO A 18 1.09 -6.78 14.69
CA PRO A 18 2.04 -7.52 13.86
C PRO A 18 2.18 -6.86 12.48
N HIS A 19 3.35 -7.02 11.86
CA HIS A 19 3.72 -6.28 10.65
C HIS A 19 4.55 -7.16 9.71
N VAL A 20 4.75 -6.73 8.45
CA VAL A 20 5.42 -7.55 7.41
C VAL A 20 6.82 -8.00 7.85
N GLY A 21 7.58 -7.12 8.50
CA GLY A 21 8.87 -7.49 9.08
C GLY A 21 8.81 -8.61 10.12
N HIS A 22 7.74 -8.70 10.94
CA HIS A 22 7.57 -9.84 11.85
C HIS A 22 7.30 -11.15 11.10
N VAL A 23 6.45 -11.10 10.06
CA VAL A 23 6.13 -12.27 9.25
C VAL A 23 7.36 -12.79 8.52
N ASN A 24 8.15 -11.90 7.93
CA ASN A 24 9.39 -12.24 7.25
C ASN A 24 10.44 -12.80 8.22
N ALA A 25 10.54 -12.23 9.43
CA ALA A 25 11.40 -12.75 10.49
C ALA A 25 11.00 -14.16 10.93
N ALA A 26 9.71 -14.39 11.16
CA ALA A 26 9.17 -15.70 11.51
C ALA A 26 9.43 -16.75 10.41
N LEU A 27 9.29 -16.38 9.13
CA LEU A 27 9.58 -17.25 8.00
C LEU A 27 11.08 -17.58 7.89
N ALA A 28 11.96 -16.60 8.06
CA ALA A 28 13.40 -16.79 8.06
C ALA A 28 13.84 -17.70 9.22
N PHE A 29 13.30 -17.45 10.40
CA PHE A 29 13.55 -18.22 11.61
C PHE A 29 13.11 -19.68 11.50
N LEU A 30 11.89 -19.92 10.98
CA LEU A 30 11.39 -21.28 10.78
C LEU A 30 12.24 -22.06 9.75
N ARG A 31 12.77 -21.39 8.72
CA ARG A 31 13.70 -22.00 7.77
C ARG A 31 15.06 -22.30 8.40
N ALA A 32 15.62 -21.37 9.16
CA ALA A 32 16.95 -21.50 9.76
C ALA A 32 17.02 -22.65 10.78
N THR A 33 15.97 -22.81 11.58
CA THR A 33 15.90 -23.82 12.65
C THR A 33 15.38 -25.18 12.20
N GLU A 34 14.77 -25.24 11.02
CA GLU A 34 14.01 -26.40 10.53
C GLU A 34 12.96 -26.91 11.55
N ALA A 35 12.40 -26.00 12.36
CA ALA A 35 11.47 -26.39 13.42
C ALA A 35 10.19 -27.03 12.85
N GLU A 36 9.64 -27.99 13.60
CA GLU A 36 8.41 -28.69 13.23
C GLU A 36 7.20 -27.76 13.36
N ARG A 37 7.22 -26.89 14.38
CA ARG A 37 6.17 -25.93 14.70
C ARG A 37 6.75 -24.57 15.08
N LEU A 38 6.05 -23.51 14.70
CA LEU A 38 6.27 -22.15 15.18
C LEU A 38 5.11 -21.74 16.08
N LEU A 39 5.42 -21.34 17.31
CA LEU A 39 4.48 -20.80 18.27
C LEU A 39 4.70 -19.29 18.41
N VAL A 40 3.75 -18.50 17.91
CA VAL A 40 3.74 -17.04 18.08
C VAL A 40 3.05 -16.70 19.39
N ILE A 41 3.70 -15.91 20.23
CA ILE A 41 3.25 -15.62 21.60
C ILE A 41 3.07 -14.11 21.78
N PRO A 42 1.85 -13.57 21.63
CA PRO A 42 1.57 -12.20 21.99
C PRO A 42 1.82 -11.99 23.48
N SER A 43 2.75 -11.09 23.79
CA SER A 43 3.18 -10.87 25.17
C SER A 43 2.04 -10.36 26.04
N GLY A 44 1.96 -10.85 27.28
CA GLY A 44 1.10 -10.28 28.32
C GLY A 44 1.58 -8.91 28.83
N THR A 45 1.04 -8.47 29.96
CA THR A 45 1.52 -7.26 30.65
C THR A 45 2.92 -7.53 31.21
N HIS A 46 3.95 -6.96 30.57
CA HIS A 46 5.34 -7.09 31.01
C HIS A 46 5.65 -6.04 32.10
N PRO A 47 6.33 -6.39 33.22
CA PRO A 47 6.48 -5.48 34.36
C PRO A 47 7.35 -4.25 34.04
N CYS A 48 8.23 -4.36 33.04
CA CYS A 48 9.10 -3.26 32.59
C CYS A 48 8.42 -2.30 31.60
N LYS A 49 7.21 -2.61 31.11
CA LYS A 49 6.47 -1.74 30.18
C LYS A 49 5.25 -1.18 30.90
N GLY A 50 5.43 -0.09 31.64
CA GLY A 50 4.35 0.67 32.30
C GLY A 50 3.37 1.38 31.34
N LYS A 51 3.29 0.94 30.07
CA LYS A 51 2.38 1.50 29.06
C LYS A 51 1.20 0.54 28.89
N VAL A 52 -0.01 1.07 29.03
CA VAL A 52 -1.23 0.41 28.55
C VAL A 52 -1.05 0.19 27.05
N GLU A 53 -1.09 -1.06 26.60
CA GLU A 53 -1.02 -1.39 25.17
C GLU A 53 -2.25 -0.80 24.45
N ASP A 54 -2.03 -0.18 23.29
CA ASP A 54 -3.09 0.50 22.52
C ASP A 54 -4.19 -0.45 21.99
N ALA A 55 -3.94 -1.77 22.04
CA ALA A 55 -4.91 -2.82 21.70
C ALA A 55 -4.90 -3.93 22.77
N SER A 56 -6.09 -4.47 23.08
CA SER A 56 -6.24 -5.55 24.05
C SER A 56 -5.46 -6.81 23.63
N GLY A 57 -5.12 -7.66 24.60
CA GLY A 57 -4.49 -8.96 24.31
C GLY A 57 -5.26 -9.79 23.29
N ALA A 58 -6.60 -9.78 23.37
CA ALA A 58 -7.47 -10.46 22.41
C ALA A 58 -7.33 -9.92 20.98
N HIS A 59 -7.31 -8.59 20.79
CA HIS A 59 -7.10 -8.01 19.47
C HIS A 59 -5.71 -8.33 18.91
N ARG A 60 -4.66 -8.25 19.75
CA ARG A 60 -3.30 -8.59 19.34
C ARG A 60 -3.17 -10.06 18.93
N ALA A 61 -3.78 -10.96 19.70
CA ALA A 61 -3.83 -12.38 19.35
C ALA A 61 -4.53 -12.61 18.00
N GLU A 62 -5.68 -11.97 17.77
CA GLU A 62 -6.40 -12.14 16.50
C GLU A 62 -5.61 -11.58 15.31
N MET A 63 -4.99 -10.41 15.45
CA MET A 63 -4.09 -9.90 14.42
C MET A 63 -2.90 -10.85 14.17
N CYS A 64 -2.37 -11.50 15.20
CA CYS A 64 -1.35 -12.55 15.02
C CYS A 64 -1.89 -13.76 14.27
N ARG A 65 -3.13 -14.21 14.53
CA ARG A 65 -3.72 -15.33 13.77
C ARG A 65 -3.82 -14.99 12.30
N ILE A 66 -4.27 -13.77 12.00
CA ILE A 66 -4.35 -13.26 10.63
C ILE A 66 -2.96 -13.20 9.99
N ALA A 67 -1.95 -12.69 10.70
CA ALA A 67 -0.61 -12.49 10.17
C ALA A 67 0.22 -13.77 10.01
N PHE A 68 0.00 -14.78 10.86
CA PHE A 68 0.87 -15.95 10.94
C PHE A 68 0.14 -17.28 10.71
N GLU A 69 -0.91 -17.59 11.49
CA GLU A 69 -1.66 -18.86 11.35
C GLU A 69 -2.33 -19.00 9.99
N ARG A 70 -2.96 -17.93 9.50
CA ARG A 70 -3.70 -17.90 8.24
C ARG A 70 -2.80 -17.63 7.03
N ASP A 71 -1.52 -17.35 7.24
CA ASP A 71 -0.60 -17.10 6.14
C ASP A 71 -0.12 -18.44 5.53
N PRO A 72 -0.43 -18.70 4.24
CA PRO A 72 -0.15 -19.98 3.61
C PRO A 72 1.36 -20.29 3.52
N ARG A 73 2.23 -19.29 3.62
CA ARG A 73 3.70 -19.46 3.57
C ARG A 73 4.25 -20.25 4.76
N PHE A 74 3.50 -20.33 5.87
CA PHE A 74 3.86 -21.20 7.01
C PHE A 74 3.41 -22.65 6.83
N CYS A 75 2.67 -22.99 5.77
CA CYS A 75 2.24 -24.36 5.45
C CYS A 75 1.55 -25.06 6.64
N GLY A 76 0.77 -24.33 7.44
CA GLY A 76 0.08 -24.85 8.62
C GLY A 76 0.98 -25.21 9.81
N LYS A 77 2.28 -24.84 9.79
CA LYS A 77 3.23 -25.06 10.90
C LYS A 77 3.15 -24.02 12.01
N CYS A 78 2.45 -22.90 11.79
CA CYS A 78 2.36 -21.82 12.75
C CYS A 78 1.07 -21.86 13.57
N SER A 79 1.17 -21.53 14.86
CA SER A 79 0.04 -21.35 15.78
C SER A 79 0.31 -20.17 16.74
N VAL A 80 -0.76 -19.51 17.20
CA VAL A 80 -0.74 -18.40 18.14
C VAL A 80 -1.15 -18.93 19.52
N SER A 81 -0.24 -18.78 20.48
CA SER A 81 -0.48 -19.16 21.87
C SER A 81 -0.94 -17.98 22.70
N LEU A 82 -1.99 -18.20 23.51
CA LEU A 82 -2.47 -17.23 24.49
C LEU A 82 -1.79 -17.40 25.87
N ILE A 83 -0.75 -18.24 25.97
CA ILE A 83 -0.12 -18.65 27.23
C ILE A 83 0.33 -17.48 28.13
N GLU A 84 0.64 -16.32 27.54
CA GLU A 84 1.04 -15.11 28.27
C GLU A 84 -0.09 -14.08 28.45
N LEU A 85 -1.26 -14.26 27.83
CA LEU A 85 -2.37 -13.31 27.85
C LEU A 85 -3.38 -13.53 29.00
N SER A 86 -3.02 -14.30 30.04
CA SER A 86 -3.89 -14.57 31.19
C SER A 86 -4.18 -13.32 32.03
N GLU A 87 -5.38 -13.24 32.60
CA GLU A 87 -5.89 -12.07 33.36
C GLU A 87 -5.17 -11.81 34.69
N ASP A 88 -4.46 -12.79 35.26
CA ASP A 88 -3.96 -12.76 36.65
C ASP A 88 -2.54 -12.19 36.84
N GLY A 89 -2.02 -11.42 35.89
CA GLY A 89 -0.86 -10.54 36.14
C GLY A 89 0.36 -10.74 35.24
N ILE A 90 1.52 -10.39 35.80
CA ILE A 90 2.80 -10.25 35.09
C ILE A 90 3.26 -11.58 34.49
N SER A 91 3.48 -11.61 33.16
CA SER A 91 4.06 -12.77 32.47
C SER A 91 5.60 -12.68 32.44
N TYR A 92 6.27 -13.77 32.84
CA TYR A 92 7.72 -13.92 32.79
C TYR A 92 8.11 -15.01 31.78
N THR A 93 9.01 -14.69 30.86
CA THR A 93 9.47 -15.62 29.82
C THR A 93 10.02 -16.93 30.37
N CYS A 94 10.67 -16.92 31.54
CA CYS A 94 11.17 -18.13 32.20
C CYS A 94 10.04 -19.13 32.52
N ASN A 95 8.86 -18.64 32.91
CA ASN A 95 7.70 -19.49 33.17
C ASN A 95 7.10 -20.03 31.86
N THR A 96 7.07 -19.22 30.80
CA THR A 96 6.64 -19.65 29.46
C THR A 96 7.51 -20.78 28.95
N VAL A 97 8.84 -20.63 29.01
CA VAL A 97 9.80 -21.66 28.58
C VAL A 97 9.62 -22.96 29.38
N LYS A 98 9.53 -22.88 30.72
CA LYS A 98 9.31 -24.07 31.57
C LYS A 98 8.04 -24.84 31.22
N ARG A 99 6.96 -24.13 30.89
CA ARG A 99 5.70 -24.77 30.46
C ARG A 99 5.88 -25.50 29.14
N LEU A 100 6.57 -24.88 28.18
CA LEU A 100 6.78 -25.45 26.84
C LEU A 100 7.80 -26.60 26.82
N GLU A 101 8.72 -26.70 27.77
CA GLU A 101 9.62 -27.86 27.91
C GLU A 101 8.87 -29.18 28.17
N ALA A 102 7.66 -29.12 28.72
CA ALA A 102 6.81 -30.30 28.85
C ALA A 102 6.28 -30.80 27.50
N GLU A 103 6.29 -29.96 26.48
CA GLU A 103 5.68 -30.20 25.16
C GLU A 103 6.72 -30.37 24.03
N ALA A 104 7.98 -29.95 24.25
CA ALA A 104 9.05 -30.00 23.27
C ALA A 104 10.36 -30.59 23.82
N ASP A 105 11.18 -31.14 22.92
CA ASP A 105 12.54 -31.61 23.25
C ASP A 105 13.56 -30.47 23.13
N GLU A 106 13.48 -29.68 22.05
CA GLU A 106 14.31 -28.50 21.82
C GLU A 106 13.46 -27.25 21.59
N ILE A 107 13.83 -26.15 22.24
CA ILE A 107 13.16 -24.85 22.10
C ILE A 107 14.12 -23.83 21.50
N PHE A 108 13.73 -23.25 20.36
CA PHE A 108 14.42 -22.14 19.73
C PHE A 108 13.62 -20.86 19.98
N MET A 109 14.25 -19.78 20.42
CA MET A 109 13.58 -18.52 20.73
C MET A 109 14.09 -17.39 19.84
N LEU A 110 13.21 -16.82 19.02
CA LEU A 110 13.52 -15.67 18.19
C LEU A 110 13.48 -14.38 19.02
N VAL A 111 14.57 -13.63 19.01
CA VAL A 111 14.73 -12.34 19.71
C VAL A 111 15.40 -11.30 18.82
N GLY A 112 15.12 -10.02 19.05
CA GLY A 112 15.83 -8.92 18.39
C GLY A 112 17.21 -8.66 19.02
N ALA A 113 18.08 -7.97 18.28
CA ALA A 113 19.39 -7.55 18.78
C ALA A 113 19.31 -6.67 20.04
N ASP A 114 18.27 -5.84 20.15
CA ASP A 114 17.97 -5.02 21.33
C ASP A 114 17.64 -5.85 22.57
N VAL A 115 16.91 -6.96 22.39
CA VAL A 115 16.56 -7.88 23.47
C VAL A 115 17.81 -8.61 23.99
N VAL A 116 18.67 -9.07 23.08
CA VAL A 116 19.91 -9.78 23.45
C VAL A 116 20.82 -8.90 24.30
N LYS A 117 20.99 -7.62 23.95
CA LYS A 117 21.79 -6.66 24.72
C LYS A 117 21.27 -6.43 26.13
N ASN A 118 19.99 -6.73 26.39
CA ASN A 118 19.31 -6.44 27.65
C ASN A 118 18.81 -7.71 28.36
N ILE A 119 19.17 -8.90 27.89
CA ILE A 119 18.58 -10.17 28.35
C ILE A 119 18.88 -10.45 29.83
N GLU A 120 20.01 -9.96 30.35
CA GLU A 120 20.40 -10.12 31.76
C GLU A 120 19.47 -9.38 32.73
N ASN A 121 18.67 -8.42 32.23
CA ASN A 121 17.64 -7.74 33.01
C ASN A 121 16.37 -8.59 33.17
N TRP A 122 16.25 -9.71 32.46
CA TRP A 122 15.09 -10.58 32.55
C TRP A 122 15.14 -11.43 33.83
N LYS A 123 13.98 -11.64 34.43
CA LYS A 123 13.85 -12.52 35.60
C LYS A 123 14.30 -13.94 35.22
N ASP A 124 15.20 -14.49 36.04
CA ASP A 124 15.77 -15.83 35.85
C ASP A 124 16.39 -16.04 34.47
N PHE A 125 17.02 -15.01 33.88
CA PHE A 125 17.60 -15.09 32.53
C PHE A 125 18.53 -16.29 32.32
N ARG A 126 19.34 -16.66 33.33
CA ARG A 126 20.23 -17.83 33.26
C ARG A 126 19.48 -19.14 33.04
N ASP A 127 18.30 -19.27 33.65
CA ASP A 127 17.43 -20.43 33.48
C ASP A 127 16.76 -20.43 32.09
N ILE A 128 16.53 -19.25 31.49
CA ILE A 128 16.09 -19.16 30.09
C ILE A 128 17.23 -19.64 29.17
N LEU A 129 18.44 -19.09 29.34
CA LEU A 129 19.60 -19.38 28.48
C LEU A 129 20.01 -20.86 28.49
N SER A 130 19.83 -21.57 29.61
CA SER A 130 20.15 -23.00 29.70
C SER A 130 19.12 -23.89 28.97
N ARG A 131 17.91 -23.40 28.73
CA ARG A 131 16.77 -24.18 28.21
C ARG A 131 16.52 -23.98 26.72
N VAL A 132 16.91 -22.83 26.18
CA VAL A 132 16.62 -22.48 24.78
C VAL A 132 17.88 -22.36 23.94
N THR A 133 17.71 -22.33 22.62
CA THR A 133 18.67 -21.75 21.67
C THR A 133 18.16 -20.38 21.25
N LEU A 134 18.94 -19.33 21.49
CA LEU A 134 18.59 -17.96 21.11
C LEU A 134 18.88 -17.72 19.64
N CYS A 135 17.85 -17.49 18.85
CA CYS A 135 17.99 -17.08 17.46
C CYS A 135 17.82 -15.56 17.38
N VAL A 136 18.91 -14.87 17.08
CA VAL A 136 19.00 -13.40 17.12
C VAL A 136 18.75 -12.83 15.73
N ALA A 137 17.64 -12.11 15.59
CA ALA A 137 17.29 -11.40 14.38
C ALA A 137 18.18 -10.16 14.21
N THR A 138 18.96 -10.09 13.12
CA THR A 138 19.79 -8.94 12.77
C THR A 138 19.20 -8.19 11.59
N ARG A 139 19.18 -6.85 11.68
CA ARG A 139 18.71 -5.95 10.62
C ARG A 139 19.90 -5.17 10.06
N GLY A 140 20.06 -5.15 8.74
CA GLY A 140 21.14 -4.41 8.08
C GLY A 140 22.55 -4.88 8.49
N GLU A 141 23.45 -3.94 8.72
CA GLU A 141 24.86 -4.19 9.09
C GLU A 141 25.12 -4.27 10.61
N GLU A 142 24.08 -4.41 11.44
CA GLU A 142 24.25 -4.48 12.89
C GLU A 142 25.03 -5.75 13.31
N ASP A 143 26.27 -5.57 13.79
CA ASP A 143 27.09 -6.66 14.32
C ASP A 143 26.77 -6.92 15.81
N ILE A 144 26.00 -7.99 16.05
CA ILE A 144 25.68 -8.50 17.38
C ILE A 144 26.53 -9.72 17.79
N SER A 145 27.47 -10.14 16.95
CA SER A 145 28.23 -11.38 17.15
C SER A 145 29.08 -11.34 18.41
N GLY A 146 29.62 -10.18 18.77
CA GLY A 146 30.37 -9.98 20.01
C GLY A 146 29.55 -10.25 21.27
N TYR A 147 28.30 -9.78 21.31
CA TYR A 147 27.39 -10.02 22.43
C TYR A 147 26.96 -11.49 22.52
N CYS A 148 26.68 -12.13 21.38
CA CYS A 148 26.37 -13.55 21.34
C CYS A 148 27.52 -14.40 21.90
N ARG A 149 28.77 -14.07 21.52
CA ARG A 149 29.97 -14.71 22.05
C ARG A 149 30.13 -14.50 23.55
N TYR A 150 29.86 -13.29 24.04
CA TYR A 150 29.88 -12.98 25.48
C TYR A 150 28.89 -13.89 26.24
N LEU A 151 27.64 -13.99 25.80
CA LEU A 151 26.63 -14.85 26.45
C LEU A 151 27.03 -16.33 26.41
N GLN A 152 27.65 -16.78 25.33
CA GLN A 152 28.15 -18.15 25.21
C GLN A 152 29.29 -18.42 26.19
N MET A 153 30.26 -17.51 26.31
CA MET A 153 31.42 -17.68 27.19
C MET A 153 31.07 -17.56 28.68
N GLU A 154 30.24 -16.58 29.03
CA GLU A 154 29.92 -16.27 30.44
C GLU A 154 28.81 -17.19 30.98
N TYR A 155 27.83 -17.55 30.15
CA TYR A 155 26.61 -18.24 30.59
C TYR A 155 26.34 -19.56 29.88
N GLY A 156 27.20 -20.00 28.95
CA GLY A 156 26.98 -21.23 28.19
C GLY A 156 25.77 -21.15 27.23
N ALA A 157 25.32 -19.95 26.87
CA ALA A 157 24.17 -19.77 26.02
C ALA A 157 24.40 -20.34 24.61
N ARG A 158 23.38 -21.02 24.06
CA ARG A 158 23.33 -21.40 22.65
C ARG A 158 22.75 -20.23 21.86
N THR A 159 23.46 -19.77 20.84
CA THR A 159 23.04 -18.62 20.01
C THR A 159 23.21 -18.92 18.52
N GLU A 160 22.28 -18.41 17.71
CA GLU A 160 22.31 -18.45 16.24
C GLU A 160 21.90 -17.08 15.68
N LEU A 161 22.46 -16.69 14.53
CA LEU A 161 22.08 -15.45 13.87
C LEU A 161 21.07 -15.71 12.75
N VAL A 162 20.00 -14.91 12.72
CA VAL A 162 18.97 -14.95 11.68
C VAL A 162 18.95 -13.60 10.98
N SER A 163 19.42 -13.57 9.73
CA SER A 163 19.36 -12.36 8.92
C SER A 163 17.92 -12.09 8.48
N VAL A 164 17.45 -10.86 8.71
CA VAL A 164 16.12 -10.41 8.30
C VAL A 164 16.20 -9.14 7.48
N SER A 165 15.55 -9.16 6.33
CA SER A 165 15.34 -7.98 5.50
C SER A 165 14.02 -7.31 5.91
N GLU A 166 14.07 -6.02 6.28
CA GLU A 166 13.02 -4.98 6.15
C GLU A 166 12.92 -4.01 7.34
N ASP A 167 12.61 -2.75 7.01
CA ASP A 167 12.32 -1.66 7.93
C ASP A 167 10.80 -1.47 8.12
N ALA A 168 10.13 -2.47 8.70
CA ALA A 168 8.76 -2.30 9.19
C ALA A 168 8.75 -2.22 10.72
N SER A 169 7.88 -1.37 11.28
CA SER A 169 7.72 -1.25 12.74
C SER A 169 6.25 -1.08 13.13
N SER A 170 5.88 -1.65 14.28
CA SER A 170 4.55 -1.46 14.86
C SER A 170 4.28 0.02 15.19
N GLY A 171 5.30 0.78 15.59
CA GLY A 171 5.19 2.22 15.83
C GLY A 171 4.75 2.96 14.57
N GLY A 172 5.43 2.72 13.45
CA GLY A 172 5.05 3.27 12.15
C GLY A 172 3.64 2.86 11.71
N ALA A 173 3.23 1.61 11.98
CA ALA A 173 1.86 1.16 11.70
C ALA A 173 0.82 1.94 12.51
N ARG A 174 1.07 2.17 13.81
CA ARG A 174 0.16 2.93 14.68
C ARG A 174 0.08 4.40 14.26
N ASP A 175 1.21 5.01 13.92
CA ASP A 175 1.23 6.41 13.48
C ASP A 175 0.50 6.57 12.15
N ALA A 176 0.72 5.65 11.20
CA ALA A 176 -0.01 5.60 9.94
C ALA A 176 -1.53 5.40 10.15
N ALA A 177 -1.91 4.51 11.07
CA ALA A 177 -3.31 4.24 11.40
C ALA A 177 -4.01 5.50 11.96
N LYS A 178 -3.35 6.23 12.88
CA LYS A 178 -3.89 7.47 13.47
C LYS A 178 -4.19 8.55 12.44
N ILE A 179 -3.35 8.67 11.42
CA ILE A 179 -3.50 9.68 10.36
C ILE A 179 -4.28 9.17 9.14
N GLY A 180 -4.83 7.95 9.20
CA GLY A 180 -5.62 7.37 8.11
C GLY A 180 -4.80 7.02 6.86
N ARG A 181 -3.47 6.90 6.98
CA ARG A 181 -2.61 6.39 5.92
C ARG A 181 -2.84 4.89 5.79
N PRO A 182 -2.99 4.34 4.57
CA PRO A 182 -3.08 2.90 4.39
C PRO A 182 -1.85 2.17 4.93
N LEU A 183 -2.07 0.96 5.43
CA LEU A 183 -1.10 0.17 6.17
C LEU A 183 -0.52 -0.99 5.36
N TRP A 184 -0.97 -1.23 4.13
CA TRP A 184 -0.59 -2.40 3.32
C TRP A 184 0.92 -2.53 3.05
N ASP A 185 1.71 -1.45 3.18
CA ASP A 185 3.18 -1.48 3.11
C ASP A 185 3.85 -1.81 4.44
N ILE A 186 3.12 -1.74 5.55
CA ILE A 186 3.63 -1.97 6.90
C ILE A 186 3.10 -3.29 7.46
N VAL A 187 1.83 -3.61 7.28
CA VAL A 187 1.18 -4.81 7.86
C VAL A 187 0.56 -5.70 6.77
N PRO A 188 0.39 -7.01 7.03
CA PRO A 188 -0.35 -7.87 6.12
C PRO A 188 -1.76 -7.33 5.84
N TYR A 189 -2.27 -7.48 4.62
CA TYR A 189 -3.56 -6.95 4.19
C TYR A 189 -4.72 -7.29 5.15
N GLY A 190 -4.79 -8.55 5.61
CA GLY A 190 -5.83 -8.95 6.57
C GLY A 190 -5.73 -8.24 7.92
N VAL A 191 -4.52 -7.88 8.36
CA VAL A 191 -4.30 -7.13 9.60
C VAL A 191 -4.74 -5.68 9.42
N GLU A 192 -4.47 -5.05 8.27
CA GLU A 192 -4.96 -3.70 7.97
C GLU A 192 -6.50 -3.65 7.98
N ALA A 193 -7.15 -4.63 7.33
CA ALA A 193 -8.60 -4.74 7.32
C ALA A 193 -9.16 -4.82 8.74
N TYR A 194 -8.57 -5.69 9.58
CA TYR A 194 -8.96 -5.84 10.98
C TYR A 194 -8.75 -4.57 11.81
N ILE A 195 -7.60 -3.89 11.66
CA ILE A 195 -7.33 -2.61 12.34
C ILE A 195 -8.38 -1.56 11.99
N THR A 196 -8.74 -1.48 10.70
CA THR A 196 -9.72 -0.51 10.18
C THR A 196 -11.14 -0.82 10.66
N GLU A 197 -11.55 -2.09 10.61
CA GLU A 197 -12.87 -2.54 11.03
C GLU A 197 -13.10 -2.31 12.53
N HIS A 198 -12.11 -2.64 13.35
CA HIS A 198 -12.19 -2.52 14.81
C HIS A 198 -11.70 -1.16 15.35
N ARG A 199 -11.33 -0.23 14.47
CA ARG A 199 -10.84 1.13 14.82
C ARG A 199 -9.67 1.12 15.82
N LEU A 200 -8.79 0.13 15.71
CA LEU A 200 -7.65 -0.03 16.61
C LEU A 200 -6.61 1.07 16.36
N TYR A 201 -5.83 1.43 17.37
CA TYR A 201 -4.76 2.44 17.26
C TYR A 201 -5.23 3.84 16.84
N GLY A 202 -6.51 4.16 17.03
CA GLY A 202 -7.11 5.40 16.54
C GLY A 202 -7.38 5.37 15.03
N ALA A 203 -7.29 4.20 14.39
CA ALA A 203 -7.68 4.02 13.01
C ALA A 203 -9.13 4.47 12.84
N ARG A 204 -9.32 5.47 12.00
CA ARG A 204 -10.61 5.86 11.49
C ARG A 204 -10.53 5.94 9.98
N LYS A 205 -11.64 5.70 9.32
CA LYS A 205 -11.74 5.99 7.89
C LYS A 205 -11.51 7.48 7.72
N MET A 206 -10.42 7.83 7.03
CA MET A 206 -10.12 9.20 6.64
C MET A 206 -11.31 9.74 5.85
N THR A 207 -11.81 10.91 6.23
CA THR A 207 -12.92 11.54 5.51
C THR A 207 -12.48 12.02 4.14
N TYR A 208 -13.43 12.41 3.30
CA TYR A 208 -13.12 12.97 2.00
C TYR A 208 -12.31 14.28 2.13
N GLU A 209 -12.73 15.15 3.03
CA GLU A 209 -12.13 16.47 3.30
C GLU A 209 -10.71 16.33 3.82
N GLU A 210 -10.47 15.33 4.68
CA GLU A 210 -9.13 15.02 5.15
C GLU A 210 -8.29 14.48 4.02
N ARG A 211 -8.80 13.49 3.28
CA ARG A 211 -8.04 12.83 2.20
C ARG A 211 -7.53 13.81 1.16
N PHE A 212 -8.36 14.79 0.81
CA PHE A 212 -8.11 15.76 -0.25
C PHE A 212 -8.02 17.20 0.25
N SER A 213 -7.53 17.41 1.48
CA SER A 213 -7.30 18.75 2.03
C SER A 213 -6.25 19.53 1.20
N GLU A 214 -6.26 20.86 1.31
CA GLU A 214 -5.27 21.69 0.60
C GLU A 214 -3.83 21.35 1.01
N GLU A 215 -3.60 21.04 2.29
CA GLU A 215 -2.29 20.62 2.79
C GLU A 215 -1.84 19.32 2.12
N ALA A 216 -2.74 18.34 2.03
CA ALA A 216 -2.46 17.06 1.38
C ALA A 216 -2.13 17.21 -0.11
N LEU A 217 -2.90 18.06 -0.81
CA LEU A 217 -2.66 18.34 -2.23
C LEU A 217 -1.37 19.17 -2.42
N CYS A 218 -1.00 20.02 -1.47
CA CYS A 218 0.28 20.76 -1.48
C CYS A 218 1.47 19.80 -1.32
N GLU A 219 1.40 18.86 -0.38
CA GLU A 219 2.39 17.80 -0.20
C GLU A 219 2.52 16.94 -1.46
N LEU A 220 1.38 16.52 -2.04
CA LEU A 220 1.37 15.75 -3.28
C LEU A 220 2.02 16.52 -4.44
N ARG A 221 1.74 17.81 -4.60
CA ARG A 221 2.41 18.65 -5.61
C ARG A 221 3.93 18.67 -5.43
N ALA A 222 4.40 18.84 -4.20
CA ALA A 222 5.83 18.86 -3.90
C ALA A 222 6.49 17.52 -4.22
N GLU A 223 5.84 16.41 -3.85
CA GLU A 223 6.32 15.07 -4.18
C GLU A 223 6.37 14.85 -5.70
N ILE A 224 5.29 15.18 -6.42
CA ILE A 224 5.19 14.98 -7.87
C ILE A 224 6.21 15.84 -8.63
N LYS A 225 6.45 17.08 -8.19
CA LYS A 225 7.49 17.95 -8.75
C LYS A 225 8.87 17.28 -8.77
N SER A 226 9.17 16.45 -7.77
CA SER A 226 10.47 15.75 -7.68
C SER A 226 10.59 14.53 -8.62
N LYS A 227 9.49 14.09 -9.25
CA LYS A 227 9.42 12.84 -10.05
C LYS A 227 9.32 13.06 -11.57
N MET A 228 9.23 14.31 -12.03
CA MET A 228 9.05 14.64 -13.45
C MET A 228 9.76 15.93 -13.82
N SER A 229 9.95 16.14 -15.12
CA SER A 229 10.53 17.38 -15.66
C SER A 229 9.69 18.62 -15.34
N GLU A 230 10.31 19.79 -15.35
CA GLU A 230 9.62 21.07 -15.14
C GLU A 230 8.51 21.31 -16.17
N LYS A 231 8.75 20.94 -17.44
CA LYS A 231 7.75 21.03 -18.51
C LYS A 231 6.54 20.13 -18.20
N ARG A 232 6.77 18.89 -17.79
CA ARG A 232 5.69 17.97 -17.42
C ARG A 232 4.94 18.47 -16.19
N PHE A 233 5.66 18.95 -15.18
CA PHE A 233 5.05 19.48 -13.98
C PHE A 233 4.17 20.71 -14.26
N SER A 234 4.61 21.61 -15.16
CA SER A 234 3.81 22.76 -15.61
C SER A 234 2.50 22.32 -16.25
N HIS A 235 2.56 21.32 -17.13
CA HIS A 235 1.38 20.70 -17.74
C HIS A 235 0.47 20.06 -16.67
N THR A 236 1.01 19.25 -15.77
CA THR A 236 0.27 18.64 -14.64
C THR A 236 -0.48 19.68 -13.79
N LEU A 237 0.15 20.83 -13.50
CA LEU A 237 -0.52 21.93 -12.80
C LEU A 237 -1.59 22.61 -13.66
N GLY A 238 -1.41 22.67 -14.98
CA GLY A 238 -2.43 23.11 -15.93
C GLY A 238 -3.66 22.21 -15.92
N VAL A 239 -3.46 20.89 -16.01
CA VAL A 239 -4.54 19.89 -15.89
C VAL A 239 -5.27 20.05 -14.56
N GLU A 240 -4.54 20.22 -13.45
CA GLU A 240 -5.16 20.41 -12.15
C GLU A 240 -6.05 21.66 -12.09
N ARG A 241 -5.61 22.80 -12.64
CA ARG A 241 -6.44 24.01 -12.72
C ARG A 241 -7.68 23.79 -13.58
N LYS A 242 -7.52 23.17 -14.75
CA LYS A 242 -8.64 22.87 -15.65
C LYS A 242 -9.65 21.91 -15.00
N VAL A 243 -9.16 20.94 -14.23
CA VAL A 243 -10.02 20.05 -13.43
C VAL A 243 -10.85 20.83 -12.42
N VAL A 244 -10.31 21.86 -11.74
CA VAL A 244 -11.08 22.68 -10.80
C VAL A 244 -12.23 23.39 -11.53
N GLU A 245 -11.96 23.97 -12.70
CA GLU A 245 -12.98 24.63 -13.54
C GLU A 245 -14.07 23.65 -13.96
N LEU A 246 -13.69 22.48 -14.50
CA LEU A 246 -14.64 21.45 -14.94
C LEU A 246 -15.42 20.86 -13.77
N CYS A 247 -14.79 20.60 -12.63
CA CYS A 247 -15.51 20.12 -11.43
C CYS A 247 -16.53 21.14 -10.97
N GLY A 248 -16.22 22.44 -10.99
CA GLY A 248 -17.18 23.50 -10.64
C GLY A 248 -18.46 23.48 -11.49
N LEU A 249 -18.37 23.02 -12.74
CA LEU A 249 -19.50 22.87 -13.65
C LEU A 249 -20.26 21.56 -13.47
N TYR A 250 -19.53 20.44 -13.29
CA TYR A 250 -20.09 19.10 -13.46
C TYR A 250 -20.13 18.23 -12.20
N ALA A 251 -19.19 18.42 -11.28
CA ALA A 251 -19.05 17.57 -10.09
C ALA A 251 -18.28 18.31 -8.96
N PRO A 252 -18.85 19.39 -8.36
CA PRO A 252 -18.13 20.22 -7.40
C PRO A 252 -17.64 19.42 -6.18
N GLU A 253 -18.40 18.42 -5.77
CA GLU A 253 -18.08 17.52 -4.66
C GLU A 253 -16.85 16.63 -4.93
N LYS A 254 -16.47 16.42 -6.20
CA LYS A 254 -15.33 15.59 -6.62
C LYS A 254 -14.03 16.36 -6.81
N THR A 255 -14.04 17.68 -6.59
CA THR A 255 -12.90 18.58 -6.90
C THR A 255 -11.59 18.14 -6.26
N GLY A 256 -11.56 17.85 -4.96
CA GLY A 256 -10.35 17.44 -4.26
C GLY A 256 -9.77 16.13 -4.80
N MET A 257 -10.64 15.15 -5.06
CA MET A 257 -10.24 13.86 -5.65
C MET A 257 -9.67 14.01 -7.06
N LEU A 258 -10.34 14.77 -7.92
CA LEU A 258 -9.90 14.92 -9.30
C LEU A 258 -8.65 15.80 -9.42
N ARG A 259 -8.42 16.74 -8.50
CA ARG A 259 -7.13 17.44 -8.39
C ARG A 259 -5.99 16.48 -8.08
N ALA A 260 -6.18 15.55 -7.13
CA ALA A 260 -5.20 14.50 -6.89
C ALA A 260 -5.01 13.59 -8.11
N ALA A 261 -6.10 13.24 -8.82
CA ALA A 261 -6.03 12.49 -10.07
C ALA A 261 -5.19 13.22 -11.13
N ALA A 262 -5.40 14.53 -11.30
CA ALA A 262 -4.63 15.38 -12.20
C ALA A 262 -3.15 15.45 -11.81
N LEU A 263 -2.83 15.51 -10.52
CA LEU A 263 -1.42 15.48 -10.08
C LEU A 263 -0.73 14.14 -10.37
N LEU A 264 -1.50 13.06 -10.45
CA LEU A 264 -1.00 11.69 -10.58
C LEU A 264 -1.06 11.12 -12.01
N HIS A 265 -1.88 11.68 -12.90
CA HIS A 265 -2.22 11.04 -14.18
C HIS A 265 -1.01 10.70 -15.07
N ASP A 266 0.03 11.54 -14.99
CA ASP A 266 1.22 11.49 -15.84
C ASP A 266 2.49 11.13 -15.08
N VAL A 267 2.38 10.65 -13.83
CA VAL A 267 3.54 10.39 -12.95
C VAL A 267 4.52 9.35 -13.52
N THR A 268 4.08 8.47 -14.42
CA THR A 268 4.92 7.50 -15.13
C THR A 268 5.22 7.88 -16.58
N LYS A 269 4.80 9.05 -17.04
CA LYS A 269 4.86 9.42 -18.47
C LYS A 269 6.26 9.49 -19.06
N GLU A 270 7.23 9.87 -18.25
CA GLU A 270 8.64 10.03 -18.65
C GLU A 270 9.46 8.75 -18.45
N ILE A 271 8.85 7.69 -17.92
CA ILE A 271 9.44 6.36 -17.80
C ILE A 271 9.47 5.69 -19.18
N LYS A 272 10.54 4.97 -19.51
CA LYS A 272 10.66 4.28 -20.81
C LYS A 272 9.75 3.06 -20.88
N THR A 273 9.32 2.67 -22.10
CA THR A 273 8.41 1.53 -22.30
C THR A 273 8.86 0.22 -21.62
N PRO A 274 10.15 -0.20 -21.68
CA PRO A 274 10.58 -1.41 -20.98
C PRO A 274 10.40 -1.33 -19.46
N GLU A 275 10.66 -0.16 -18.88
CA GLU A 275 10.45 0.08 -17.45
C GLU A 275 8.96 0.12 -17.09
N GLN A 276 8.11 0.66 -17.98
CA GLN A 276 6.65 0.61 -17.81
C GLN A 276 6.11 -0.82 -17.88
N ILE A 277 6.63 -1.65 -18.78
CA ILE A 277 6.31 -3.09 -18.85
C ILE A 277 6.72 -3.79 -17.54
N ALA A 278 7.92 -3.51 -17.02
CA ALA A 278 8.36 -4.06 -15.75
C ALA A 278 7.47 -3.63 -14.57
N LEU A 279 6.91 -2.41 -14.59
CA LEU A 279 5.90 -1.98 -13.62
C LEU A 279 4.61 -2.79 -13.78
N CYS A 280 4.15 -3.04 -15.00
CA CYS A 280 2.97 -3.89 -15.23
C CYS A 280 3.19 -5.29 -14.66
N GLU A 281 4.32 -5.93 -14.92
CA GLU A 281 4.67 -7.24 -14.37
C GLU A 281 4.74 -7.21 -12.84
N LYS A 282 5.42 -6.21 -12.28
CA LYS A 282 5.59 -6.05 -10.83
C LYS A 282 4.26 -5.92 -10.08
N TYR A 283 3.29 -5.22 -10.66
CA TYR A 283 1.98 -4.96 -10.03
C TYR A 283 0.85 -5.82 -10.60
N GLY A 284 1.15 -6.84 -11.42
CA GLY A 284 0.16 -7.77 -11.95
C GLY A 284 -0.86 -7.15 -12.92
N VAL A 285 -0.47 -6.10 -13.64
CA VAL A 285 -1.32 -5.42 -14.63
C VAL A 285 -1.35 -6.24 -15.92
N VAL A 286 -2.55 -6.65 -16.33
CA VAL A 286 -2.78 -7.26 -17.63
C VAL A 286 -3.01 -6.16 -18.67
N TYR A 287 -2.28 -6.23 -19.78
CA TYR A 287 -2.44 -5.36 -20.94
C TYR A 287 -2.43 -6.19 -22.22
N ASP A 288 -3.08 -5.70 -23.27
CA ASP A 288 -3.21 -6.41 -24.55
C ASP A 288 -2.19 -5.93 -25.60
N SER A 289 -2.25 -6.54 -26.78
CA SER A 289 -1.40 -6.19 -27.92
C SER A 289 -1.61 -4.75 -28.42
N ASP A 290 -2.78 -4.15 -28.18
CA ASP A 290 -3.07 -2.79 -28.64
C ASP A 290 -2.30 -1.77 -27.80
N VAL A 291 -2.16 -2.00 -26.50
CA VAL A 291 -1.33 -1.17 -25.61
C VAL A 291 0.14 -1.26 -26.03
N LEU A 292 0.63 -2.44 -26.41
CA LEU A 292 1.97 -2.62 -26.95
C LEU A 292 2.18 -1.87 -28.28
N ALA A 293 1.17 -1.88 -29.16
CA ALA A 293 1.19 -1.17 -30.43
C ALA A 293 1.06 0.36 -30.28
N ALA A 294 0.51 0.83 -29.16
CA ALA A 294 0.37 2.24 -28.83
C ALA A 294 1.06 2.59 -27.49
N PRO A 295 2.42 2.65 -27.44
CA PRO A 295 3.15 2.80 -26.19
C PRO A 295 2.80 4.05 -25.37
N LYS A 296 2.22 5.07 -26.01
CA LYS A 296 1.72 6.28 -25.35
C LYS A 296 0.57 6.02 -24.39
N LEU A 297 -0.07 4.84 -24.39
CA LEU A 297 -1.15 4.47 -23.47
C LEU A 297 -0.64 3.89 -22.14
N PHE A 298 0.58 3.33 -22.11
CA PHE A 298 1.10 2.66 -20.92
C PHE A 298 1.15 3.54 -19.68
N HIS A 299 1.39 4.85 -19.82
CA HIS A 299 1.56 5.70 -18.64
C HIS A 299 0.26 5.80 -17.84
N SER A 300 -0.89 5.88 -18.51
CA SER A 300 -2.19 5.92 -17.81
C SER A 300 -2.42 4.65 -16.98
N ILE A 301 -2.07 3.49 -17.54
CA ILE A 301 -2.19 2.18 -16.90
C ILE A 301 -1.19 2.04 -15.75
N THR A 302 0.09 2.37 -15.98
CA THR A 302 1.14 2.24 -14.96
C THR A 302 1.01 3.27 -13.85
N ALA A 303 0.59 4.51 -14.16
CA ALA A 303 0.26 5.51 -13.16
C ALA A 303 -0.85 5.00 -12.24
N ALA A 304 -1.94 4.48 -12.82
CA ALA A 304 -3.02 3.85 -12.04
C ALA A 304 -2.52 2.70 -11.16
N ALA A 305 -1.66 1.83 -11.71
CA ALA A 305 -1.12 0.69 -11.00
C ALA A 305 -0.22 1.07 -9.81
N ILE A 306 0.57 2.14 -9.92
CA ILE A 306 1.44 2.54 -8.82
C ILE A 306 0.72 3.31 -7.71
N ILE A 307 -0.46 3.91 -7.96
CA ILE A 307 -1.16 4.76 -6.97
C ILE A 307 -1.42 4.03 -5.65
N PRO A 308 -2.01 2.82 -5.62
CA PRO A 308 -2.18 2.06 -4.38
C PRO A 308 -0.89 1.91 -3.59
N HIS A 309 0.24 1.78 -4.30
CA HIS A 309 1.53 1.44 -3.72
C HIS A 309 2.43 2.63 -3.37
N LYS A 310 2.31 3.74 -4.08
CA LYS A 310 3.20 4.91 -3.93
C LYS A 310 2.47 6.10 -3.34
N PHE A 311 1.16 6.18 -3.56
CA PHE A 311 0.32 7.30 -3.13
C PHE A 311 -0.92 6.78 -2.39
N PRO A 312 -0.73 5.97 -1.33
CA PRO A 312 -1.83 5.20 -0.74
C PRO A 312 -2.94 6.09 -0.18
N ARG A 313 -2.61 7.30 0.30
CA ARG A 313 -3.60 8.33 0.69
C ARG A 313 -4.61 8.62 -0.42
N PHE A 314 -4.21 8.56 -1.68
CA PHE A 314 -5.04 8.90 -2.84
C PHE A 314 -5.55 7.65 -3.58
N ALA A 315 -5.38 6.45 -3.01
CA ALA A 315 -5.80 5.18 -3.59
C ALA A 315 -7.32 4.95 -3.51
N VAL A 316 -8.09 5.82 -4.15
CA VAL A 316 -9.54 5.72 -4.27
C VAL A 316 -9.88 5.07 -5.62
N PRO A 317 -10.75 4.04 -5.66
CA PRO A 317 -11.05 3.33 -6.91
C PRO A 317 -11.49 4.24 -8.06
N GLU A 318 -12.32 5.24 -7.77
CA GLU A 318 -12.80 6.22 -8.76
C GLU A 318 -11.67 7.10 -9.32
N LEU A 319 -10.74 7.54 -8.46
CA LEU A 319 -9.54 8.29 -8.86
C LEU A 319 -8.61 7.43 -9.74
N ILE A 320 -8.32 6.21 -9.29
CA ILE A 320 -7.45 5.26 -10.00
C ILE A 320 -8.05 4.94 -11.38
N ARG A 321 -9.38 4.74 -11.44
CA ARG A 321 -10.09 4.53 -12.69
C ARG A 321 -9.93 5.71 -13.63
N ALA A 322 -10.22 6.94 -13.17
CA ALA A 322 -10.09 8.14 -13.99
C ALA A 322 -8.67 8.26 -14.57
N VAL A 323 -7.63 8.03 -13.74
CA VAL A 323 -6.23 7.98 -14.20
C VAL A 323 -5.99 6.86 -15.22
N SER A 324 -6.55 5.67 -15.03
CA SER A 324 -6.31 4.54 -15.95
C SER A 324 -6.89 4.75 -17.35
N VAL A 325 -7.94 5.57 -17.49
CA VAL A 325 -8.66 5.75 -18.77
C VAL A 325 -8.49 7.14 -19.38
N HIS A 326 -7.71 8.04 -18.77
CA HIS A 326 -7.62 9.45 -19.21
C HIS A 326 -7.03 9.64 -20.62
N THR A 327 -6.41 8.62 -21.23
CA THR A 327 -5.86 8.71 -22.59
C THR A 327 -6.64 7.91 -23.63
N GLY A 328 -6.92 6.63 -23.35
CA GLY A 328 -7.64 5.75 -24.27
C GLY A 328 -9.17 5.87 -24.17
N GLY A 329 -9.68 6.47 -23.09
CA GLY A 329 -11.09 6.42 -22.73
C GLY A 329 -11.56 5.02 -22.29
N ALA A 330 -12.86 4.91 -22.04
CA ALA A 330 -13.58 3.65 -21.87
C ALA A 330 -14.99 3.74 -22.48
N GLU A 331 -15.64 2.61 -22.71
CA GLU A 331 -17.02 2.61 -23.23
C GLU A 331 -18.05 3.15 -22.22
N ASP A 332 -17.77 2.97 -20.93
CA ASP A 332 -18.62 3.32 -19.79
C ASP A 332 -18.03 4.50 -18.98
N MET A 333 -17.40 5.48 -19.65
CA MET A 333 -16.82 6.65 -18.98
C MET A 333 -17.85 7.39 -18.12
N ASN A 334 -17.57 7.47 -16.82
CA ASN A 334 -18.34 8.26 -15.88
C ASN A 334 -17.92 9.74 -15.94
N ILE A 335 -18.53 10.58 -15.10
CA ILE A 335 -18.24 12.03 -15.10
C ILE A 335 -16.78 12.34 -14.72
N CYS A 336 -16.21 11.62 -13.75
CA CYS A 336 -14.82 11.79 -13.31
C CYS A 336 -13.83 11.42 -14.43
N ASP A 337 -14.10 10.32 -15.14
CA ASP A 337 -13.30 9.88 -16.29
C ASP A 337 -13.27 10.96 -17.38
N LYS A 338 -14.44 11.54 -17.70
CA LYS A 338 -14.57 12.60 -18.72
C LYS A 338 -13.90 13.90 -18.31
N ILE A 339 -14.05 14.32 -17.06
CA ILE A 339 -13.42 15.55 -16.55
C ILE A 339 -11.90 15.44 -16.67
N LEU A 340 -11.29 14.36 -16.19
CA LEU A 340 -9.83 14.21 -16.23
C LEU A 340 -9.31 14.08 -17.67
N TYR A 341 -9.98 13.29 -18.51
CA TYR A 341 -9.65 13.17 -19.93
C TYR A 341 -9.67 14.53 -20.63
N LEU A 342 -10.78 15.26 -20.49
CA LEU A 342 -10.94 16.54 -21.16
C LEU A 342 -9.95 17.56 -20.62
N ALA A 343 -9.73 17.62 -19.30
CA ALA A 343 -8.76 18.51 -18.69
C ALA A 343 -7.34 18.29 -19.23
N ASP A 344 -6.87 17.04 -19.36
CA ASP A 344 -5.58 16.74 -19.98
C ASP A 344 -5.49 17.28 -21.41
N TYR A 345 -6.59 17.17 -22.16
CA TYR A 345 -6.62 17.60 -23.55
C TYR A 345 -6.61 19.13 -23.72
N ILE A 346 -7.45 19.85 -22.95
CA ILE A 346 -7.74 21.28 -23.19
C ILE A 346 -7.08 22.24 -22.18
N GLU A 347 -6.27 21.77 -21.24
CA GLU A 347 -5.61 22.68 -20.28
C GLU A 347 -4.79 23.79 -20.96
N ASP A 348 -4.69 24.95 -20.33
CA ASP A 348 -4.30 26.21 -20.98
C ASP A 348 -2.87 26.24 -21.54
N THR A 349 -1.97 25.40 -21.03
CA THR A 349 -0.57 25.34 -21.50
C THR A 349 -0.42 24.57 -22.80
N ARG A 350 -1.44 23.80 -23.23
CA ARG A 350 -1.48 23.20 -24.57
C ARG A 350 -1.91 24.23 -25.63
N THR A 351 -1.15 24.25 -26.72
CA THR A 351 -1.23 25.27 -27.78
C THR A 351 -1.32 24.71 -29.20
N PHE A 352 -1.45 23.39 -29.37
CA PHE A 352 -1.66 22.81 -30.70
C PHE A 352 -3.09 23.09 -31.21
N GLU A 353 -3.28 23.06 -32.53
CA GLU A 353 -4.51 23.53 -33.17
C GLU A 353 -5.78 22.86 -32.61
N ASP A 354 -5.77 21.53 -32.53
CA ASP A 354 -6.93 20.76 -32.07
C ASP A 354 -7.33 21.05 -30.62
N CYS A 355 -6.38 21.21 -29.68
CA CYS A 355 -6.76 21.56 -28.30
C CYS A 355 -7.31 22.98 -28.19
N VAL A 356 -6.80 23.93 -28.98
CA VAL A 356 -7.28 25.31 -28.97
C VAL A 356 -8.69 25.38 -29.53
N GLU A 357 -8.95 24.70 -30.66
CA GLU A 357 -10.29 24.64 -31.24
C GLU A 357 -11.27 23.90 -30.33
N LEU A 358 -10.88 22.76 -29.75
CA LEU A 358 -11.72 22.01 -28.83
C LEU A 358 -12.06 22.82 -27.57
N ARG A 359 -11.08 23.53 -27.00
CA ARG A 359 -11.29 24.45 -25.86
C ARG A 359 -12.31 25.53 -26.22
N ARG A 360 -12.14 26.18 -27.38
CA ARG A 360 -13.07 27.20 -27.87
C ARG A 360 -14.49 26.65 -28.06
N GLN A 361 -14.63 25.46 -28.64
CA GLN A 361 -15.93 24.82 -28.81
C GLN A 361 -16.60 24.51 -27.47
N PHE A 362 -15.84 23.98 -26.52
CA PHE A 362 -16.30 23.71 -25.16
C PHE A 362 -16.78 25.00 -24.48
N ASP A 363 -15.95 26.05 -24.45
CA ASP A 363 -16.29 27.34 -23.81
C ASP A 363 -17.55 27.97 -24.44
N CYS A 364 -17.66 27.91 -25.77
CA CYS A 364 -18.85 28.39 -26.49
C CYS A 364 -20.10 27.57 -26.16
N GLY A 365 -19.95 26.26 -25.92
CA GLY A 365 -21.03 25.37 -25.53
C GLY A 365 -21.51 25.68 -24.11
N VAL A 366 -20.58 25.76 -23.15
CA VAL A 366 -20.87 26.09 -21.75
C VAL A 366 -21.57 27.44 -21.64
N ALA A 367 -21.13 28.47 -22.38
CA ALA A 367 -21.75 29.80 -22.37
C ALA A 367 -23.21 29.81 -22.89
N LYS A 368 -23.61 28.81 -23.68
CA LYS A 368 -24.96 28.69 -24.24
C LYS A 368 -25.88 27.77 -23.43
N ALA A 369 -25.32 26.87 -22.65
CA ALA A 369 -26.07 25.92 -21.84
C ALA A 369 -26.89 26.65 -20.77
N LYS A 370 -28.18 26.34 -20.67
CA LYS A 370 -29.13 27.00 -19.76
C LYS A 370 -29.46 26.18 -18.52
N ASN A 371 -29.12 24.90 -18.52
CA ASN A 371 -29.44 23.95 -17.47
C ASN A 371 -28.38 22.83 -17.43
N ALA A 372 -28.47 21.98 -16.41
CA ALA A 372 -27.50 20.90 -16.19
C ALA A 372 -27.50 19.83 -17.30
N GLU A 373 -28.64 19.58 -17.94
CA GLU A 373 -28.76 18.59 -19.02
C GLU A 373 -28.06 19.08 -20.30
N GLU A 374 -28.29 20.34 -20.68
CA GLU A 374 -27.58 20.98 -21.80
C GLU A 374 -26.07 21.06 -21.52
N LEU A 375 -25.69 21.28 -20.26
CA LEU A 375 -24.28 21.30 -19.87
C LEU A 375 -23.64 19.90 -20.00
N GLU A 376 -24.33 18.83 -19.56
CA GLU A 376 -23.87 17.45 -19.78
C GLU A 376 -23.75 17.11 -21.27
N ASP A 377 -24.70 17.54 -22.10
CA ASP A 377 -24.63 17.36 -23.57
C ASP A 377 -23.42 18.08 -24.17
N VAL A 378 -23.07 19.29 -23.69
CA VAL A 378 -21.83 19.98 -24.09
C VAL A 378 -20.62 19.10 -23.80
N LEU A 379 -20.51 18.54 -22.59
CA LEU A 379 -19.40 17.68 -22.22
C LEU A 379 -19.33 16.43 -23.11
N ASP A 380 -20.44 15.73 -23.32
CA ASP A 380 -20.49 14.51 -24.12
C ASP A 380 -20.13 14.77 -25.59
N ARG A 381 -20.61 15.87 -26.16
CA ARG A 381 -20.24 16.28 -27.53
C ARG A 381 -18.79 16.69 -27.64
N THR A 382 -18.25 17.44 -26.68
CA THR A 382 -16.83 17.79 -26.66
C THR A 382 -15.96 16.54 -26.55
N MET A 383 -16.35 15.56 -25.73
CA MET A 383 -15.68 14.26 -25.65
C MET A 383 -15.73 13.49 -26.97
N LEU A 384 -16.87 13.50 -27.67
CA LEU A 384 -16.95 12.88 -29.00
C LEU A 384 -16.00 13.55 -30.00
N THR A 385 -15.98 14.88 -30.03
CA THR A 385 -15.08 15.64 -30.91
C THR A 385 -13.61 15.37 -30.60
N SER A 386 -13.23 15.26 -29.32
CA SER A 386 -11.85 14.99 -28.92
C SER A 386 -11.37 13.61 -29.39
N PHE A 387 -12.25 12.60 -29.33
CA PHE A 387 -11.96 11.30 -29.91
C PHE A 387 -11.83 11.35 -31.43
N ASP A 388 -12.72 12.06 -32.13
CA ASP A 388 -12.67 12.22 -33.59
C ASP A 388 -11.36 12.90 -34.03
N MET A 389 -10.95 13.96 -33.33
CA MET A 389 -9.65 14.65 -33.52
C MET A 389 -8.48 13.68 -33.30
N THR A 390 -8.45 13.00 -32.16
CA THR A 390 -7.37 12.05 -31.83
C THR A 390 -7.22 10.93 -32.86
N ILE A 391 -8.34 10.35 -33.32
CA ILE A 391 -8.33 9.29 -34.33
C ILE A 391 -7.82 9.83 -35.66
N LYS A 392 -8.29 11.02 -36.07
CA LYS A 392 -7.85 11.67 -37.30
C LYS A 392 -6.34 11.97 -37.29
N ASP A 393 -5.81 12.46 -36.18
CA ASP A 393 -4.38 12.73 -36.00
C ASP A 393 -3.54 11.46 -36.04
N LEU A 394 -3.97 10.39 -35.36
CA LEU A 394 -3.24 9.12 -35.40
C LEU A 394 -3.22 8.54 -36.81
N ILE A 395 -4.32 8.64 -37.56
CA ILE A 395 -4.38 8.19 -38.96
C ILE A 395 -3.46 9.05 -39.84
N SER A 396 -3.45 10.37 -39.68
CA SER A 396 -2.61 11.27 -40.48
C SER A 396 -1.11 11.08 -40.21
N GLU A 397 -0.75 10.69 -38.99
CA GLU A 397 0.61 10.32 -38.58
C GLU A 397 1.01 8.87 -38.96
N GLU A 398 0.14 8.11 -39.63
CA GLU A 398 0.33 6.67 -39.94
C GLU A 398 0.58 5.81 -38.68
N ARG A 399 -0.05 6.17 -37.56
CA ARG A 399 0.09 5.49 -36.27
C ARG A 399 -1.10 4.59 -35.96
N PRO A 400 -0.90 3.47 -35.26
CA PRO A 400 -2.00 2.61 -34.83
C PRO A 400 -3.02 3.36 -33.96
N VAL A 401 -4.29 3.18 -34.24
CA VAL A 401 -5.39 3.61 -33.37
C VAL A 401 -5.75 2.42 -32.48
N ALA A 402 -5.55 2.57 -31.17
CA ALA A 402 -5.88 1.50 -30.22
C ALA A 402 -7.38 1.19 -30.25
N ALA A 403 -7.76 -0.09 -30.20
CA ALA A 403 -9.16 -0.45 -30.32
C ALA A 403 -10.00 0.11 -29.16
N VAL A 404 -9.41 0.29 -27.97
CA VAL A 404 -10.08 0.96 -26.85
C VAL A 404 -10.55 2.37 -27.22
N THR A 405 -9.72 3.17 -27.90
CA THR A 405 -10.09 4.52 -28.32
C THR A 405 -11.26 4.51 -29.31
N VAL A 406 -11.26 3.57 -30.27
CA VAL A 406 -12.36 3.41 -31.23
C VAL A 406 -13.66 2.99 -30.52
N ARG A 407 -13.57 2.05 -29.57
CA ARG A 407 -14.72 1.59 -28.78
C ARG A 407 -15.29 2.72 -27.92
N SER A 408 -14.44 3.45 -27.19
CA SER A 408 -14.80 4.62 -26.39
C SER A 408 -15.51 5.69 -27.22
N ARG A 409 -14.94 6.02 -28.39
CA ARG A 409 -15.53 6.95 -29.35
C ARG A 409 -16.92 6.49 -29.81
N ASN A 410 -17.07 5.22 -30.17
CA ASN A 410 -18.35 4.69 -30.64
C ASN A 410 -19.40 4.62 -29.52
N ALA A 411 -18.98 4.34 -28.29
CA ALA A 411 -19.86 4.44 -27.13
C ALA A 411 -20.34 5.89 -26.92
N MET A 412 -19.43 6.87 -27.00
CA MET A 412 -19.79 8.29 -26.90
C MET A 412 -20.74 8.73 -28.01
N LEU A 413 -20.48 8.34 -29.27
CA LEU A 413 -21.38 8.63 -30.38
C LEU A 413 -22.80 8.08 -30.16
N ARG A 414 -22.92 6.87 -29.61
CA ARG A 414 -24.22 6.28 -29.29
C ARG A 414 -24.92 7.05 -28.17
N LYS A 415 -24.17 7.64 -27.23
CA LYS A 415 -24.71 8.48 -26.16
C LYS A 415 -25.25 9.80 -26.72
N CYS A 416 -24.49 10.53 -27.53
CA CYS A 416 -24.89 11.82 -28.12
C CYS A 416 -26.03 11.75 -29.15
N ARG A 417 -26.44 10.54 -29.57
CA ARG A 417 -27.55 10.32 -30.52
C ARG A 417 -28.89 10.03 -29.84
N LYS A 418 -28.88 9.75 -28.54
CA LYS A 418 -30.11 9.63 -27.73
C LYS A 418 -30.55 11.02 -27.31
#